data_AF-A0A1H3NS35-F1
#
_entry.id   AF-A0A1H3NS35-F1
#
_cell.length_a   1.000
_cell.length_b   1.000
_cell.length_c   1.000
_cell.angle_alpha   90.00
_cell.angle_beta   90.00
_cell.angle_gamma   90.00
#
_symmetry.space_group_name_H-M   'P 1'
#
loop_
_entity.id
_entity.type
_entity.pdbx_description
1 polymer ?
#
loop_
_entity_poly.entity_id
_entity_poly.type
_entity_poly.pdbx_seq_one_letter_code
_entity_poly.pdbx_strand_id
1 'polypeptide(L)'
;MTTDPSPAARSSRSRTMHNDLLQDLRQAAPPAVRPPVEDRPPRPPRLTPPQTPAAELRFTPRRWSNPALRRLPGGDGLVLHLGPLQLTVGHLSS
;
A
#
# COMPACT_ATOMS: atom_id res chain seq x y z
N MET A 1 44.06 63.84 7.55
CA MET A 1 44.17 62.74 8.53
C MET A 1 42.99 61.80 8.29
N THR A 2 43.24 60.63 7.71
CA THR A 2 42.19 59.65 7.38
C THR A 2 42.46 58.42 8.24
N THR A 3 41.64 58.19 9.26
CA THR A 3 41.73 57.02 10.13
C THR A 3 41.18 55.81 9.40
N ASP A 4 42.06 54.87 9.07
CA ASP A 4 41.71 53.60 8.42
C ASP A 4 40.93 52.71 9.42
N PRO A 5 39.73 52.19 9.08
CA PRO A 5 38.96 51.37 10.00
C PRO A 5 39.67 50.05 10.29
N SER A 6 40.05 49.91 11.57
CA SER A 6 40.70 48.73 12.14
C SER A 6 39.99 47.43 11.71
N PRO A 7 40.74 46.39 11.31
CA PRO A 7 40.18 45.11 10.85
C PRO A 7 39.28 44.42 11.90
N ALA A 8 39.46 44.73 13.19
CA ALA A 8 38.60 44.25 14.28
C ALA A 8 37.15 44.78 14.18
N ALA A 9 36.96 46.00 13.68
CA ALA A 9 35.64 46.61 13.48
C ALA A 9 34.87 45.96 12.31
N ARG A 10 35.58 45.48 11.28
CA ARG A 10 34.98 44.75 10.15
C ARG A 10 34.52 43.34 10.55
N SER A 11 35.31 42.64 11.36
CA SER A 11 34.98 41.31 11.87
C SER A 11 33.75 41.30 12.78
N SER A 12 33.65 42.29 13.69
CA SER A 12 32.49 42.44 14.58
C SER A 12 31.20 42.77 13.82
N ARG A 13 31.28 43.60 12.76
CA ARG A 13 30.14 43.92 11.88
C ARG A 13 29.63 42.71 11.08
N SER A 14 30.53 41.85 10.61
CA SER A 14 30.17 40.61 9.91
C SER A 14 29.47 39.61 10.85
N ARG A 15 29.95 39.49 12.10
CA ARG A 15 29.31 38.65 13.12
C ARG A 15 27.91 39.14 13.50
N THR A 16 27.67 40.45 13.52
CA THR A 16 26.33 41.00 13.80
C THR A 16 25.36 40.70 12.67
N MET A 17 25.76 40.96 11.41
CA MET A 17 24.92 40.65 10.24
C MET A 17 24.58 39.15 10.15
N HIS A 18 25.52 38.27 10.49
CA HIS A 18 25.26 36.83 10.52
C HIS A 18 24.20 36.45 11.58
N ASN A 19 24.27 37.08 12.76
CA ASN A 19 23.30 36.83 13.82
C ASN A 19 21.90 37.35 13.47
N ASP A 20 21.82 38.52 12.82
CA ASP A 20 20.56 39.10 12.37
C ASP A 20 19.87 38.17 11.35
N LEU A 21 20.62 37.62 10.39
CA LEU A 21 20.11 36.65 9.42
C LEU A 21 19.64 35.33 10.07
N LEU A 22 20.38 34.84 11.08
CA LEU A 22 19.96 33.66 11.84
C LEU A 22 18.69 33.92 12.66
N GLN A 23 18.50 35.15 13.14
CA GLN A 23 17.31 35.54 13.89
C GLN A 23 16.09 35.63 12.96
N ASP A 24 16.24 36.23 11.79
CA ASP A 24 15.17 36.32 10.77
C ASP A 24 14.71 34.92 10.33
N LEU A 25 15.64 33.99 10.12
CA LEU A 25 15.29 32.60 9.77
C LEU A 25 14.55 31.86 10.90
N ARG A 26 14.88 32.15 12.16
CA ARG A 26 14.17 31.58 13.31
C ARG A 26 12.77 32.17 13.46
N GLN A 27 12.58 33.44 13.09
CA GLN A 27 11.26 34.08 13.08
C GLN A 27 10.37 33.61 11.94
N ALA A 28 10.96 33.23 10.80
CA ALA A 28 10.24 32.67 9.65
C ALA A 28 9.93 31.17 9.77
N ALA A 29 10.45 30.49 10.80
CA ALA A 29 10.21 29.07 11.01
C ALA A 29 8.75 28.84 11.45
N PRO A 30 7.96 28.02 10.73
CA PRO A 30 6.61 27.69 11.13
C PRO A 30 6.62 26.93 12.47
N PRO A 31 5.57 27.07 13.29
CA PRO A 31 5.49 26.38 14.57
C PRO A 31 5.58 24.87 14.36
N ALA A 32 6.33 24.21 15.24
CA ALA A 32 6.46 22.76 15.21
C ALA A 32 5.09 22.10 15.35
N VAL A 33 4.65 21.42 14.29
CA VAL A 33 3.43 20.63 14.28
C VAL A 33 3.65 19.43 15.19
N ARG A 34 2.89 19.33 16.28
CA ARG A 34 2.93 18.15 17.14
C ARG A 34 2.46 16.95 16.30
N PRO A 35 3.20 15.82 16.31
CA PRO A 35 2.70 14.62 15.65
C PRO A 35 1.37 14.22 16.30
N PRO A 36 0.39 13.73 15.52
CA PRO A 36 -0.84 13.21 16.09
C PRO A 36 -0.50 12.08 17.07
N VAL A 37 -1.16 12.10 18.22
CA VAL A 37 -1.13 10.96 19.15
C VAL A 37 -1.72 9.77 18.39
N GLU A 38 -0.92 8.74 18.15
CA GLU A 38 -1.38 7.50 17.52
C GLU A 38 -2.41 6.83 18.43
N ASP A 39 -3.68 6.99 18.10
CA ASP A 39 -4.72 6.08 18.55
C ASP A 39 -4.39 4.69 18.00
N ARG A 40 -4.18 3.75 18.91
CA ARG A 40 -3.80 2.37 18.56
C ARG A 40 -4.82 1.82 17.55
N PRO A 41 -4.41 1.39 16.35
CA PRO A 41 -5.35 0.89 15.37
C PRO A 41 -6.07 -0.35 15.94
N PRO A 42 -7.37 -0.51 15.65
CA PRO A 42 -8.10 -1.72 16.01
C PRO A 42 -7.38 -2.93 15.44
N ARG A 43 -7.28 -4.02 16.22
CA ARG A 43 -6.66 -5.27 15.75
C ARG A 43 -7.31 -5.68 14.43
N PRO A 44 -6.51 -6.04 13.39
CA PRO A 44 -7.07 -6.47 12.13
C PRO A 44 -7.95 -7.70 12.36
N PRO A 45 -9.09 -7.82 11.63
CA PRO A 45 -9.92 -9.01 11.69
C PRO A 45 -9.07 -10.22 11.30
N ARG A 46 -9.31 -11.37 11.97
CA ARG A 46 -8.68 -12.64 11.60
C ARG A 46 -9.07 -12.94 10.16
N LEU A 47 -8.09 -12.92 9.26
CA LEU A 47 -8.27 -13.31 7.87
C LEU A 47 -8.62 -14.79 7.84
N THR A 48 -9.82 -15.11 7.37
CA THR A 48 -10.16 -16.49 6.99
C THR A 48 -9.12 -16.95 5.96
N PRO A 49 -8.54 -18.15 6.10
CA PRO A 49 -7.56 -18.63 5.13
C PRO A 49 -8.15 -18.54 3.71
N PRO A 50 -7.36 -18.09 2.72
CA PRO A 50 -7.85 -17.99 1.35
C PRO A 50 -8.32 -19.36 0.91
N GLN A 51 -9.61 -19.48 0.60
CA GLN A 51 -10.14 -20.71 0.03
C GLN A 51 -9.52 -20.86 -1.36
N THR A 52 -8.65 -21.82 -1.55
CA THR A 52 -8.01 -22.05 -2.86
C THR A 52 -9.07 -22.55 -3.85
N PRO A 53 -9.36 -21.82 -4.93
CA PRO A 53 -10.23 -22.34 -5.98
C PRO A 53 -9.51 -23.48 -6.70
N ALA A 54 -10.22 -24.59 -6.88
CA ALA A 54 -9.76 -25.78 -7.57
C ALA A 54 -10.53 -25.94 -8.88
N ALA A 55 -9.82 -26.39 -9.92
CA ALA A 55 -10.41 -26.72 -11.20
C ALA A 55 -9.97 -28.11 -11.65
N GLU A 56 -10.93 -28.93 -12.08
CA GLU A 56 -10.71 -30.23 -12.69
C GLU A 56 -11.21 -30.19 -14.14
N LEU A 57 -10.36 -30.61 -15.07
CA LEU A 57 -10.72 -30.76 -16.48
C LEU A 57 -10.71 -32.23 -16.86
N ARG A 58 -11.85 -32.75 -17.30
CA ARG A 58 -11.98 -34.11 -17.81
C ARG A 58 -12.30 -34.09 -19.30
N PHE A 59 -11.53 -34.84 -20.08
CA PHE A 59 -11.75 -35.03 -21.51
C PHE A 59 -12.20 -36.46 -21.80
N THR A 60 -13.36 -36.59 -22.44
CA THR A 60 -13.97 -37.87 -22.83
C THR A 60 -14.31 -37.86 -24.32
N PRO A 61 -13.36 -38.19 -25.23
CA PRO A 61 -13.50 -37.95 -26.68
C PRO A 61 -14.66 -38.72 -27.34
N ARG A 62 -15.07 -39.85 -26.76
CA ARG A 62 -16.18 -40.67 -27.27
C ARG A 62 -17.56 -40.27 -26.73
N ARG A 63 -17.64 -39.28 -25.84
CA ARG A 63 -18.90 -38.83 -25.26
C ARG A 63 -19.13 -37.38 -25.65
N TRP A 64 -20.11 -37.17 -26.52
CA TRP A 64 -20.57 -35.84 -26.89
C TRP A 64 -21.85 -35.55 -26.10
N SER A 65 -21.78 -34.51 -25.27
CA SER A 65 -22.93 -34.00 -24.53
C SER A 65 -23.30 -32.61 -25.04
N ASN A 66 -24.59 -32.29 -25.00
CA ASN A 66 -25.05 -30.92 -25.22
C ASN A 66 -24.43 -29.99 -24.16
N PRO A 67 -24.14 -28.74 -24.53
CA PRO A 67 -23.57 -27.79 -23.58
C PRO A 67 -24.52 -27.60 -22.40
N ALA A 68 -24.02 -27.79 -21.18
CA ALA A 68 -24.82 -27.72 -19.96
C ALA A 68 -24.00 -27.17 -18.80
N LEU A 69 -24.60 -26.29 -18.02
CA LEU A 69 -24.02 -25.73 -16.80
C LEU A 69 -24.85 -26.20 -15.60
N ARG A 70 -24.19 -26.79 -14.60
CA ARG A 70 -24.83 -27.25 -13.36
C ARG A 70 -24.06 -26.77 -12.15
N ARG A 71 -24.75 -26.50 -11.05
CA ARG A 71 -24.10 -26.24 -9.75
C ARG A 71 -23.74 -27.57 -9.08
N LEU A 72 -22.62 -27.61 -8.39
CA LEU A 72 -22.16 -28.80 -7.68
C LEU A 72 -23.05 -29.05 -6.44
N PRO A 73 -23.58 -30.27 -6.24
CA PRO A 73 -24.38 -30.56 -5.06
C PRO A 73 -23.50 -30.53 -3.81
N GLY A 74 -23.75 -29.58 -2.91
CA GLY A 74 -23.07 -29.46 -1.60
C GLY A 74 -22.10 -28.29 -1.43
N GLY A 75 -21.99 -27.35 -2.37
CA GLY A 75 -21.14 -26.17 -2.17
C GLY A 75 -21.09 -25.15 -3.32
N ASP A 76 -20.15 -24.21 -3.20
CA ASP A 76 -19.83 -23.20 -4.22
C ASP A 76 -18.97 -23.81 -5.33
N GLY A 77 -19.63 -24.48 -6.27
CA GLY A 77 -18.96 -25.05 -7.45
C GLY A 77 -19.86 -25.16 -8.67
N LEU A 78 -19.24 -25.20 -9.84
CA LEU A 78 -19.88 -25.26 -11.14
C LEU A 78 -19.29 -26.40 -11.97
N VAL A 79 -20.15 -27.11 -12.69
CA VAL A 79 -19.78 -28.11 -13.69
C VAL A 79 -20.30 -27.64 -15.04
N LEU A 80 -19.37 -27.43 -15.96
CA LEU A 80 -19.64 -27.07 -17.35
C LEU A 80 -19.33 -28.26 -18.25
N HIS A 81 -20.32 -28.69 -19.02
CA HIS A 81 -20.17 -29.68 -20.07
C HIS A 81 -20.13 -28.97 -21.43
N LEU A 82 -19.15 -29.31 -22.26
CA LEU A 82 -18.96 -28.80 -23.63
C LEU A 82 -18.54 -29.96 -24.54
N GLY A 83 -19.51 -30.74 -25.01
CA GLY A 83 -19.23 -31.90 -25.87
C GLY A 83 -18.40 -32.95 -25.13
N PRO A 84 -17.14 -33.20 -25.55
CA PRO A 84 -16.22 -34.13 -24.88
C PRO A 84 -15.49 -33.54 -23.68
N LEU A 85 -15.62 -32.24 -23.42
CA LEU A 85 -14.96 -31.57 -22.28
C LEU A 85 -15.94 -31.41 -21.12
N GLN A 86 -15.47 -31.71 -19.92
CA GLN A 86 -16.15 -31.37 -18.67
C GLN A 86 -15.18 -30.58 -17.79
N LEU A 87 -15.56 -29.37 -17.42
CA LEU A 87 -14.84 -28.51 -16.48
C LEU A 87 -15.61 -28.44 -15.17
N THR A 88 -14.95 -28.77 -14.07
CA THR A 88 -15.49 -28.60 -12.71
C THR A 88 -14.67 -27.55 -12.00
N VAL A 89 -15.29 -26.50 -11.47
CA VAL A 89 -14.64 -25.44 -10.68
C VAL A 89 -15.32 -25.37 -9.33
N GLY A 90 -14.57 -25.32 -8.24
CA GLY A 90 -15.12 -25.16 -6.89
C GLY A 90 -14.05 -24.96 -5.84
N HIS A 91 -14.41 -25.02 -4.57
CA HIS A 91 -13.46 -24.96 -3.47
C HIS A 91 -13.08 -26.36 -2.98
N LEU A 92 -11.78 -26.66 -2.93
CA LEU A 92 -11.26 -27.81 -2.20
C LEU A 92 -11.18 -27.41 -0.73
N SER A 93 -12.13 -27.89 0.07
CA SER A 93 -12.01 -27.86 1.53
C SER A 93 -10.89 -28.82 1.93
N SER A 94 -9.69 -28.28 2.21
CA SER A 94 -8.63 -29.03 2.90
C SER A 94 -8.99 -29.28 4.36
#